data_AF-A0A260WPR0-F1
#
_entry.id   AF-A0A260WPR0-F1
#
_cell.length_a   1.000
_cell.length_b   1.000
_cell.length_c   1.000
_cell.angle_alpha   90.00
_cell.angle_beta   90.00
_cell.angle_gamma   90.00
#
_symmetry.space_group_name_H-M   'P 1'
#
loop_
_entity.id
_entity.type
_entity.pdbx_description
1 polymer ?
#
loop_
_entity_poly.entity_id
_entity_poly.type
_entity_poly.pdbx_seq_one_letter_code
_entity_poly.pdbx_strand_id
1 'polypeptide(L)'
;MYASDLAGLSGTVPTEADSHFLIQPCSSASQLGTYRRLRRDIFVREQGLFAGSDHDDVDDDPRTVVLVATAPDGSVLGGVRLAPCTSTDLGWWAGSRLVVSSAARTSGVGPALVRAACAHAESRGVLRFDATVQKQNETLFTRLGWVRRADVDVHGAPHVAMYWPIDRIERLVVSTKAMLAGVLAPLRAQPLGLGAKGFRGDDGVPVPGSDIIAACDAILPSMVDRDPEWAGWCAALVNLNDLSAMGARAVGMLDAVGAPTQSRLTRIVRGLANASQAWQVPVLGGHTQVGVPSSLSVTALGSTPRPVRAGGASAGDVLTLTADIEGNWRRGYQGQQWDSSSRRNSEELTQMASFVARTAPRAAKDVSMAGLVGTTGMLAEASGTGAVLDVASIPKPDAAAMGEWVTCFPGFAMITADRPDAQCAPSGPAVSARCGQLTDIPGVALRWPDGITTSAVTSTVTGLGEA
;
A
#
# COMPACT_ATOMS: atom_id res chain seq x y z
N MET A 1 32.74 -44.05 8.74
CA MET A 1 32.37 -44.06 7.31
C MET A 1 30.85 -43.86 7.26
N TYR A 2 30.40 -42.61 7.31
CA TYR A 2 28.99 -42.24 7.15
C TYR A 2 28.97 -41.14 6.10
N ALA A 3 28.72 -41.53 4.86
CA ALA A 3 28.57 -40.62 3.74
C ALA A 3 27.07 -40.43 3.48
N SER A 4 26.60 -39.25 3.89
CA SER A 4 25.66 -38.38 3.15
C SER A 4 24.64 -39.06 2.23
N ASP A 5 23.43 -39.23 2.76
CA ASP A 5 22.22 -39.32 1.95
C ASP A 5 21.71 -37.90 1.67
N LEU A 6 22.21 -37.32 0.57
CA LEU A 6 21.86 -35.98 0.06
C LEU A 6 20.97 -36.08 -1.21
N ALA A 7 20.25 -37.19 -1.38
CA ALA A 7 19.46 -37.46 -2.58
C ALA A 7 17.99 -37.00 -2.48
N GLY A 8 17.67 -36.07 -1.58
CA GLY A 8 16.31 -35.50 -1.42
C GLY A 8 16.02 -34.26 -2.27
N LEU A 9 17.00 -33.74 -3.03
CA LEU A 9 16.85 -32.51 -3.83
C LEU A 9 16.72 -32.74 -5.34
N SER A 10 16.89 -33.98 -5.83
CA SER A 10 16.64 -34.29 -7.24
C SER A 10 15.20 -34.75 -7.43
N GLY A 11 14.26 -33.83 -7.24
CA GLY A 11 13.00 -33.95 -7.97
C GLY A 11 13.36 -34.03 -9.44
N THR A 12 12.85 -35.05 -10.13
CA THR A 12 12.91 -35.12 -11.59
C THR A 12 12.41 -33.79 -12.13
N VAL A 13 13.32 -32.99 -12.67
CA VAL A 13 13.02 -31.76 -13.37
C VAL A 13 11.93 -32.12 -14.37
N PRO A 14 10.71 -31.56 -14.29
CA PRO A 14 9.83 -31.58 -15.44
C PRO A 14 10.68 -30.98 -16.54
N THR A 15 10.96 -31.74 -17.60
CA THR A 15 11.75 -31.29 -18.75
C THR A 15 11.31 -29.86 -19.01
N GLU A 16 12.20 -28.89 -18.73
CA GLU A 16 11.89 -27.50 -18.97
C GLU A 16 11.39 -27.48 -20.40
N ALA A 17 10.13 -27.09 -20.60
CA ALA A 17 9.70 -26.76 -21.94
C ALA A 17 10.68 -25.66 -22.34
N ASP A 18 11.67 -26.00 -23.19
CA ASP A 18 12.71 -25.10 -23.66
C ASP A 18 11.99 -23.80 -24.00
N SER A 19 12.18 -22.79 -23.15
CA SER A 19 11.53 -21.52 -23.41
C SER A 19 12.25 -20.97 -24.62
N HIS A 20 11.65 -21.17 -25.79
CA HIS A 20 12.20 -20.78 -27.09
C HIS A 20 12.37 -19.25 -27.23
N PHE A 21 12.16 -18.50 -26.15
CA PHE A 21 12.31 -17.05 -26.06
C PHE A 21 12.42 -16.59 -24.60
N LEU A 22 13.10 -15.46 -24.40
CA LEU A 22 13.16 -14.71 -23.14
C LEU A 22 12.31 -13.44 -23.25
N ILE A 23 11.53 -13.13 -22.20
CA ILE A 23 10.81 -11.85 -22.10
C ILE A 23 11.53 -10.92 -21.13
N GLN A 24 11.82 -9.71 -21.59
CA GLN A 24 12.51 -8.69 -20.80
C GLN A 24 12.05 -7.28 -21.20
N PRO A 25 12.21 -6.28 -20.31
CA PRO A 25 12.13 -4.88 -20.72
C PRO A 25 13.09 -4.61 -21.88
N CYS A 26 12.61 -3.87 -22.88
CA CYS A 26 13.40 -3.46 -24.02
C CYS A 26 14.62 -2.64 -23.53
N SER A 27 15.82 -3.06 -23.90
CA SER A 27 17.08 -2.48 -23.40
C SER A 27 17.85 -1.70 -24.46
N SER A 28 17.40 -1.70 -25.72
CA SER A 28 18.07 -1.02 -26.83
C SER A 28 17.11 -0.36 -27.82
N ALA A 29 17.58 0.71 -28.47
CA ALA A 29 16.86 1.37 -29.56
C ALA A 29 16.61 0.41 -30.75
N SER A 30 17.48 -0.58 -30.97
CA SER A 30 17.31 -1.59 -32.02
C SER A 30 16.13 -2.52 -31.76
N GLN A 31 16.00 -3.02 -30.52
CA GLN A 31 14.84 -3.83 -30.11
C GLN A 31 13.54 -3.03 -30.20
N LEU A 32 13.55 -1.79 -29.71
CA LEU A 32 12.38 -0.90 -29.78
C LEU A 32 11.99 -0.62 -31.23
N GLY A 33 12.97 -0.37 -32.10
CA GLY A 33 12.76 -0.21 -33.54
C GLY A 33 12.17 -1.46 -34.19
N THR A 34 12.63 -2.65 -33.80
CA THR A 34 12.07 -3.93 -34.29
C THR A 34 10.64 -4.14 -33.83
N TYR A 35 10.35 -3.88 -32.55
CA TYR A 35 8.99 -3.93 -32.01
C TYR A 35 8.04 -2.97 -32.74
N ARG A 36 8.46 -1.72 -32.97
CA ARG A 36 7.68 -0.72 -33.74
C ARG A 36 7.46 -1.15 -35.19
N ARG A 37 8.43 -1.81 -35.83
CA ARG A 37 8.25 -2.40 -37.17
C ARG A 37 7.21 -3.53 -37.17
N LEU A 38 7.28 -4.46 -36.21
CA LEU A 38 6.29 -5.53 -36.06
C LEU A 38 4.87 -4.98 -35.88
N ARG A 39 4.70 -3.94 -35.06
CA ARG A 39 3.42 -3.24 -34.88
C ARG A 39 2.90 -2.66 -36.19
N ARG A 40 3.75 -1.95 -36.94
CA ARG A 40 3.38 -1.40 -38.25
C ARG A 40 3.00 -2.49 -39.25
N ASP A 41 3.77 -3.56 -39.31
CA ASP A 41 3.49 -4.66 -40.24
C ASP A 41 2.14 -5.32 -39.94
N ILE A 42 1.79 -5.48 -38.66
CA ILE A 42 0.57 -6.20 -38.29
C ILE A 42 -0.64 -5.25 -38.18
N PHE A 43 -0.55 -4.16 -37.43
CA PHE A 43 -1.70 -3.28 -37.19
C PHE A 43 -1.99 -2.36 -38.37
N VAL A 44 -0.97 -1.86 -39.07
CA VAL A 44 -1.15 -0.95 -40.22
C VAL A 44 -1.31 -1.74 -41.51
N ARG A 45 -0.35 -2.61 -41.85
CA ARG A 45 -0.32 -3.26 -43.18
C ARG A 45 -1.26 -4.46 -43.29
N GLU A 46 -1.21 -5.37 -42.31
CA GLU A 46 -2.00 -6.61 -42.36
C GLU A 46 -3.47 -6.39 -41.95
N GLN A 47 -3.71 -5.70 -40.82
CA GLN A 47 -5.06 -5.55 -40.27
C GLN A 47 -5.77 -4.27 -40.72
N GLY A 48 -5.03 -3.27 -41.24
CA GLY A 48 -5.62 -2.00 -41.68
C GLY A 48 -6.27 -1.18 -40.55
N LEU A 49 -5.86 -1.37 -39.29
CA LEU A 49 -6.45 -0.68 -38.14
C LEU A 49 -6.07 0.81 -38.05
N PHE A 50 -4.93 1.17 -38.63
CA PHE A 50 -4.39 2.53 -38.59
C PHE A 50 -3.98 2.98 -39.98
N ALA A 51 -4.12 4.28 -40.26
CA ALA A 51 -3.64 4.87 -41.49
C ALA A 51 -2.16 5.28 -41.34
N GLY A 52 -1.26 4.57 -42.03
CA GLY A 52 0.17 4.92 -42.14
C GLY A 52 1.04 4.57 -40.93
N SER A 53 0.63 4.92 -39.71
CA SER A 53 1.38 4.65 -38.47
C SER A 53 0.45 4.39 -37.29
N ASP A 54 0.87 3.48 -36.40
CA ASP A 54 0.21 3.21 -35.12
C ASP A 54 0.93 3.86 -33.91
N HIS A 55 1.94 4.70 -34.19
CA HIS A 55 2.65 5.51 -33.19
C HIS A 55 1.73 6.59 -32.61
N ASP A 56 1.75 6.77 -31.30
CA ASP A 56 0.96 7.76 -30.56
C ASP A 56 1.78 8.41 -29.43
N ASP A 57 1.22 9.40 -28.75
CA ASP A 57 1.91 10.14 -27.67
C ASP A 57 2.34 9.23 -26.50
N VAL A 58 1.68 8.08 -26.31
CA VAL A 58 2.05 7.11 -25.26
C VAL A 58 3.37 6.42 -25.60
N ASP A 59 3.73 6.30 -26.88
CA ASP A 59 5.05 5.80 -27.28
C ASP A 59 6.21 6.74 -26.92
N ASP A 60 5.90 8.02 -26.66
CA ASP A 60 6.87 9.07 -26.35
C ASP A 60 6.88 9.44 -24.86
N ASP A 61 5.94 8.93 -24.06
CA ASP A 61 5.95 9.07 -22.60
C ASP A 61 7.17 8.34 -22.00
N PRO A 62 8.05 9.02 -21.24
CA PRO A 62 9.25 8.40 -20.66
C PRO A 62 8.94 7.32 -19.62
N ARG A 63 7.70 7.23 -19.13
CA ARG A 63 7.24 6.20 -18.19
C ARG A 63 6.80 4.92 -18.91
N THR A 64 6.65 4.97 -20.24
CA THR A 64 6.26 3.81 -21.03
C THR A 64 7.34 2.74 -21.01
N VAL A 65 6.90 1.51 -20.75
CA VAL A 65 7.75 0.32 -20.76
C VAL A 65 7.29 -0.60 -21.88
N VAL A 66 8.22 -1.08 -22.69
CA VAL A 66 7.97 -2.13 -23.68
C VAL A 66 8.64 -3.41 -23.22
N LEU A 67 7.88 -4.49 -23.06
CA LEU A 67 8.42 -5.82 -22.89
C LEU A 67 8.54 -6.49 -24.25
N VAL A 68 9.68 -7.11 -24.55
CA VAL A 68 9.93 -7.82 -25.80
C VAL A 68 10.24 -9.29 -25.54
N ALA A 69 9.69 -10.17 -26.37
CA ALA A 69 10.06 -11.59 -26.41
C ALA A 69 11.17 -11.76 -27.45
N THR A 70 12.31 -12.32 -27.05
CA THR A 70 13.49 -12.47 -27.89
C THR A 70 13.90 -13.94 -27.98
N ALA A 71 14.11 -14.47 -29.18
CA ALA A 71 14.62 -15.83 -29.39
C ALA A 71 16.12 -15.95 -29.02
N PRO A 72 16.68 -17.17 -28.90
CA PRO A 72 18.09 -17.37 -28.59
C PRO A 72 19.07 -16.71 -29.57
N ASP A 73 18.66 -16.51 -30.82
CA ASP A 73 19.44 -15.82 -31.86
C ASP A 73 19.37 -14.28 -31.78
N GLY A 74 18.65 -13.73 -30.80
CA GLY A 74 18.48 -12.30 -30.61
C GLY A 74 17.32 -11.69 -31.40
N SER A 75 16.57 -12.47 -32.19
CA SER A 75 15.43 -11.96 -32.95
C SER A 75 14.24 -11.63 -32.05
N VAL A 76 13.59 -10.48 -32.29
CA VAL A 76 12.39 -10.08 -31.55
C VAL A 76 11.17 -10.79 -32.15
N LEU A 77 10.54 -11.65 -31.35
CA LEU A 77 9.36 -12.43 -31.73
C LEU A 77 8.05 -11.68 -31.47
N GLY A 78 8.06 -10.68 -30.59
CA GLY A 78 6.88 -9.91 -30.24
C GLY A 78 7.15 -8.94 -29.11
N GLY A 79 6.14 -8.16 -28.74
CA GLY A 79 6.23 -7.27 -27.59
C GLY A 79 4.88 -6.72 -27.15
N VAL A 80 4.88 -6.08 -26.00
CA VAL A 80 3.71 -5.41 -25.40
C VAL A 80 4.15 -4.13 -24.72
N ARG A 81 3.33 -3.09 -24.86
CA ARG A 81 3.53 -1.78 -24.25
C ARG A 81 2.73 -1.67 -22.96
N LEU A 82 3.34 -1.15 -21.90
CA LEU A 82 2.71 -0.79 -20.65
C LEU A 82 2.95 0.70 -20.39
N ALA A 83 1.92 1.44 -20.01
CA ALA A 83 2.07 2.86 -19.71
C ALA A 83 1.00 3.35 -18.70
N PRO A 84 1.28 4.41 -17.93
CA PRO A 84 0.27 5.11 -17.14
C PRO A 84 -0.86 5.67 -18.02
N CYS A 85 -2.09 5.65 -17.52
CA CYS A 85 -3.28 6.18 -18.22
C CYS A 85 -3.55 7.66 -17.93
N THR A 86 -2.72 8.29 -17.11
CA THR A 86 -2.94 9.64 -16.57
C THR A 86 -1.64 10.45 -16.61
N SER A 87 -1.76 11.78 -16.67
CA SER A 87 -0.60 12.69 -16.69
C SER A 87 0.25 12.53 -15.43
N THR A 88 -0.40 12.57 -14.26
CA THR A 88 0.20 12.14 -12.99
C THR A 88 0.06 10.63 -12.85
N ASP A 89 1.12 9.91 -12.49
CA ASP A 89 1.02 8.45 -12.29
C ASP A 89 0.24 8.13 -11.00
N LEU A 90 -1.03 7.74 -11.17
CA LEU A 90 -1.92 7.31 -10.10
C LEU A 90 -1.86 5.80 -9.81
N GLY A 91 -0.92 5.07 -10.42
CA GLY A 91 -0.92 3.61 -10.39
C GLY A 91 -2.04 2.99 -11.24
N TRP A 92 -2.62 3.76 -12.17
CA TRP A 92 -3.51 3.26 -13.21
C TRP A 92 -2.77 3.15 -14.52
N TRP A 93 -2.48 1.91 -14.94
CA TRP A 93 -1.71 1.60 -16.14
C TRP A 93 -2.54 0.78 -17.13
N ALA A 94 -2.14 0.78 -18.40
CA ALA A 94 -2.75 -0.05 -19.43
C ALA A 94 -1.71 -0.85 -20.21
N GLY A 95 -2.07 -2.10 -20.51
CA GLY A 95 -1.41 -2.94 -21.52
C GLY A 95 -1.98 -2.63 -22.90
N SER A 96 -1.11 -2.33 -23.86
CA SER A 96 -1.50 -1.98 -25.22
C SER A 96 -0.47 -2.46 -26.25
N ARG A 97 -0.84 -2.39 -27.53
CA ARG A 97 0.07 -2.69 -28.66
C ARG A 97 0.77 -4.06 -28.53
N LEU A 98 0.05 -5.06 -28.03
CA LEU A 98 0.51 -6.44 -27.98
C LEU A 98 0.61 -6.99 -29.40
N VAL A 99 1.81 -7.30 -29.86
CA VAL A 99 2.05 -7.83 -31.20
C VAL A 99 2.98 -9.03 -31.14
N VAL A 100 2.71 -10.03 -31.99
CA VAL A 100 3.54 -11.22 -32.15
C VAL A 100 3.79 -11.41 -33.64
N SER A 101 5.05 -11.65 -34.02
CA SER A 101 5.43 -11.90 -35.40
C SER A 101 4.66 -13.07 -35.99
N SER A 102 4.40 -13.05 -37.30
CA SER A 102 3.60 -14.09 -37.96
C SER A 102 4.20 -15.49 -37.80
N ALA A 103 5.53 -15.61 -37.73
CA ALA A 103 6.24 -16.86 -37.49
C ALA A 103 6.09 -17.42 -36.05
N ALA A 104 5.70 -16.58 -35.08
CA ALA A 104 5.62 -16.94 -33.66
C ALA A 104 4.19 -16.95 -33.09
N ARG A 105 3.15 -16.85 -33.92
CA ARG A 105 1.75 -16.75 -33.44
C ARG A 105 1.27 -18.02 -32.72
N THR A 106 1.81 -19.19 -33.07
CA THR A 106 1.45 -20.49 -32.48
C THR A 106 2.42 -20.96 -31.40
N SER A 107 3.49 -20.22 -31.11
CA SER A 107 4.55 -20.63 -30.17
C SER A 107 4.30 -20.20 -28.71
N GLY A 108 3.12 -19.67 -28.39
CA GLY A 108 2.77 -19.26 -27.03
C GLY A 108 3.36 -17.90 -26.58
N VAL A 109 4.04 -17.17 -27.46
CA VAL A 109 4.64 -15.85 -27.17
C VAL A 109 3.60 -14.83 -26.69
N GLY A 110 2.44 -14.75 -27.34
CA GLY A 110 1.38 -13.80 -26.97
C GLY A 110 0.90 -13.98 -25.53
N PRO A 111 0.43 -15.18 -25.12
CA PRO A 111 0.07 -15.47 -23.74
C PRO A 111 1.21 -15.18 -22.74
N ALA A 112 2.46 -15.50 -23.09
CA ALA A 112 3.61 -15.24 -22.22
C ALA A 112 3.87 -13.74 -22.04
N LEU A 113 3.75 -12.93 -23.10
CA LEU A 113 3.85 -11.47 -23.02
C LEU A 113 2.74 -10.86 -22.15
N VAL A 114 1.51 -11.37 -22.25
CA VAL A 114 0.41 -10.90 -21.38
C VAL A 114 0.70 -11.21 -19.91
N ARG A 115 1.15 -12.43 -19.58
CA ARG A 115 1.54 -12.78 -18.19
C ARG A 115 2.69 -11.91 -17.70
N ALA A 116 3.72 -11.71 -18.53
CA ALA A 116 4.85 -10.87 -18.20
C ALA A 116 4.43 -9.40 -17.97
N ALA A 117 3.49 -8.89 -18.76
CA ALA A 117 2.93 -7.55 -18.55
C ALA A 117 2.18 -7.44 -17.21
N CYS A 118 1.36 -8.44 -16.86
CA CYS A 118 0.66 -8.46 -15.57
C CYS A 118 1.64 -8.48 -14.40
N ALA A 119 2.64 -9.37 -14.44
CA ALA A 119 3.68 -9.46 -13.42
C ALA A 119 4.50 -8.15 -13.32
N HIS A 120 4.83 -7.53 -14.46
CA HIS A 120 5.53 -6.25 -14.49
C HIS A 120 4.69 -5.15 -13.83
N ALA A 121 3.41 -5.01 -14.20
CA ALA A 121 2.51 -4.03 -13.60
C ALA A 121 2.42 -4.23 -12.07
N GLU A 122 2.22 -5.45 -11.60
CA GLU A 122 2.17 -5.75 -10.16
C GLU A 122 3.46 -5.37 -9.45
N SER A 123 4.63 -5.77 -9.99
CA SER A 123 5.94 -5.43 -9.41
C SER A 123 6.23 -3.93 -9.37
N ARG A 124 5.63 -3.13 -10.27
CA ARG A 124 5.80 -1.68 -10.34
C ARG A 124 4.88 -0.88 -9.42
N GLY A 125 4.08 -1.55 -8.59
CA GLY A 125 3.17 -0.81 -7.71
C GLY A 125 1.87 -0.37 -8.40
N VAL A 126 1.53 -0.93 -9.56
CA VAL A 126 0.24 -0.62 -10.21
C VAL A 126 -0.91 -1.10 -9.32
N LEU A 127 -1.97 -0.31 -9.28
CA LEU A 127 -3.20 -0.53 -8.51
C LEU A 127 -4.40 -0.87 -9.41
N ARG A 128 -4.39 -0.39 -10.66
CA ARG A 128 -5.38 -0.71 -11.69
C ARG A 128 -4.68 -0.96 -13.02
N PHE A 129 -4.91 -2.12 -13.61
CA PHE A 129 -4.30 -2.50 -14.87
C PHE A 129 -5.34 -2.89 -15.91
N ASP A 130 -5.43 -2.09 -16.97
CA ASP A 130 -6.47 -2.16 -17.99
C ASP A 130 -5.92 -2.63 -19.35
N ALA A 131 -6.78 -3.16 -20.20
CA ALA A 131 -6.47 -3.41 -21.60
C ALA A 131 -7.71 -3.26 -22.46
N THR A 132 -7.50 -2.81 -23.70
CA THR A 132 -8.52 -2.88 -24.75
C THR A 132 -8.10 -3.96 -25.74
N VAL A 133 -8.86 -5.04 -25.77
CA VAL A 133 -8.48 -6.30 -26.43
C VAL A 133 -9.37 -6.51 -27.64
N GLN A 134 -8.81 -6.81 -28.81
CA GLN A 134 -9.60 -7.16 -30.00
C GLN A 134 -10.55 -8.32 -29.68
N LYS A 135 -11.80 -8.25 -30.15
CA LYS A 135 -12.86 -9.21 -29.78
C LYS A 135 -12.46 -10.68 -29.96
N GLN A 136 -11.72 -10.99 -31.03
CA GLN A 136 -11.20 -12.34 -31.31
C GLN A 136 -10.27 -12.91 -30.23
N ASN A 137 -9.63 -12.06 -29.43
CA ASN A 137 -8.67 -12.44 -28.39
C ASN A 137 -9.29 -12.48 -26.98
N GLU A 138 -10.58 -12.16 -26.82
CA GLU A 138 -11.28 -12.14 -25.53
C GLU A 138 -11.11 -13.46 -24.77
N THR A 139 -11.39 -14.59 -25.43
CA THR A 139 -11.28 -15.93 -24.82
C THR A 139 -9.87 -16.27 -24.34
N LEU A 140 -8.83 -15.75 -25.01
CA LEU A 140 -7.45 -15.91 -24.54
C LEU A 140 -7.26 -15.14 -23.23
N PHE A 141 -7.62 -13.86 -23.20
CA PHE A 141 -7.46 -13.00 -22.02
C PHE A 141 -8.25 -13.51 -20.82
N THR A 142 -9.50 -13.95 -21.03
CA THR A 142 -10.31 -14.55 -19.97
C THR A 142 -9.65 -15.80 -19.37
N ARG A 143 -9.09 -16.69 -20.22
CA ARG A 143 -8.34 -17.87 -19.73
C ARG A 143 -7.06 -17.51 -18.97
N LEU A 144 -6.49 -16.34 -19.24
CA LEU A 144 -5.31 -15.83 -18.52
C LEU A 144 -5.67 -15.21 -17.17
N GLY A 145 -6.96 -14.94 -16.90
CA GLY A 145 -7.46 -14.34 -15.66
C GLY A 145 -7.94 -12.89 -15.80
N TRP A 146 -7.97 -12.34 -17.02
CA TRP A 146 -8.52 -11.00 -17.26
C TRP A 146 -10.05 -11.01 -17.19
N VAL A 147 -10.61 -9.96 -16.61
CA VAL A 147 -12.05 -9.80 -16.42
C VAL A 147 -12.60 -8.79 -17.43
N ARG A 148 -13.68 -9.18 -18.11
CA ARG A 148 -14.40 -8.31 -19.06
C ARG A 148 -15.18 -7.22 -18.34
N ARG A 149 -15.23 -6.02 -18.94
CA ARG A 149 -16.10 -4.91 -18.52
C ARG A 149 -17.17 -4.55 -19.54
N ALA A 150 -16.76 -4.20 -20.76
CA ALA A 150 -17.67 -3.70 -21.78
C ALA A 150 -17.16 -3.99 -23.19
N ASP A 151 -18.06 -4.04 -24.17
CA ASP A 151 -17.68 -3.95 -25.57
C ASP A 151 -17.32 -2.50 -25.91
N VAL A 152 -16.29 -2.31 -26.72
CA VAL A 152 -15.81 -1.00 -27.17
C VAL A 152 -15.42 -1.08 -28.64
N ASP A 153 -15.60 0.01 -29.37
CA ASP A 153 -15.09 0.13 -30.73
C ASP A 153 -13.76 0.89 -30.72
N VAL A 154 -12.76 0.37 -31.44
CA VAL A 154 -11.47 1.04 -31.61
C VAL A 154 -11.15 1.06 -33.10
N HIS A 155 -11.11 2.26 -33.67
CA HIS A 155 -10.85 2.49 -35.10
C HIS A 155 -11.78 1.68 -36.03
N GLY A 156 -13.06 1.52 -35.67
CA GLY A 156 -14.05 0.77 -36.46
C GLY A 156 -13.94 -0.74 -36.33
N ALA A 157 -13.10 -1.24 -35.39
CA ALA A 157 -12.93 -2.65 -35.11
C ALA A 157 -13.45 -3.01 -33.71
N PRO A 158 -14.17 -4.14 -33.56
CA PRO A 158 -14.74 -4.57 -32.30
C PRO A 158 -13.65 -5.00 -31.30
N HIS A 159 -13.70 -4.40 -30.11
CA HIS A 159 -12.82 -4.67 -28.99
C HIS A 159 -13.64 -4.87 -27.70
N VAL A 160 -12.94 -5.29 -26.65
CA VAL A 160 -13.47 -5.51 -25.31
C VAL A 160 -12.57 -4.80 -24.33
N ALA A 161 -13.15 -3.94 -23.50
CA ALA A 161 -12.47 -3.37 -22.35
C ALA A 161 -12.37 -4.44 -21.25
N MET A 162 -11.15 -4.74 -20.83
CA MET A 162 -10.84 -5.75 -19.81
C MET A 162 -9.92 -5.17 -18.74
N TYR A 163 -9.86 -5.80 -17.57
CA TYR A 163 -8.88 -5.47 -16.53
C TYR A 163 -8.26 -6.73 -15.93
N TRP A 164 -7.05 -6.56 -15.40
CA TRP A 164 -6.35 -7.54 -14.60
C TRP A 164 -6.65 -7.27 -13.12
N PRO A 165 -7.16 -8.25 -12.36
CA PRO A 165 -7.35 -8.10 -10.91
C PRO A 165 -6.01 -7.86 -10.21
N ILE A 166 -5.92 -6.80 -9.41
CA ILE A 166 -4.77 -6.51 -8.54
C ILE A 166 -5.26 -6.43 -7.11
N ASP A 167 -4.77 -7.35 -6.28
CA ASP A 167 -5.18 -7.62 -4.90
C ASP A 167 -4.10 -7.23 -3.88
N ARG A 168 -3.10 -6.41 -4.27
CA ARG A 168 -2.00 -5.97 -3.39
C ARG A 168 -2.49 -5.47 -2.03
N ILE A 169 -3.49 -4.59 -2.03
CA ILE A 169 -4.03 -3.97 -0.81
C ILE A 169 -4.75 -5.02 0.05
N GLU A 170 -5.59 -5.84 -0.56
CA GLU A 170 -6.32 -6.90 0.13
C GLU A 170 -5.36 -7.91 0.77
N ARG A 171 -4.29 -8.32 0.06
CA ARG A 171 -3.24 -9.18 0.62
C ARG A 171 -2.52 -8.54 1.80
N LEU A 172 -2.22 -7.25 1.74
CA LEU A 172 -1.60 -6.53 2.85
C LEU A 172 -2.53 -6.55 4.08
N VAL A 173 -3.81 -6.22 3.89
CA VAL A 173 -4.82 -6.26 4.96
C VAL A 173 -4.95 -7.66 5.54
N VAL A 174 -5.11 -8.69 4.71
CA VAL A 174 -5.26 -10.08 5.16
C VAL A 174 -4.05 -10.55 5.96
N SER A 175 -2.84 -10.26 5.47
CA SER A 175 -1.61 -10.68 6.14
C SER A 175 -1.32 -9.94 7.45
N THR A 176 -1.95 -8.79 7.71
CA THR A 176 -1.65 -7.94 8.89
C THR A 176 -2.79 -7.84 9.89
N LYS A 177 -4.05 -7.93 9.49
CA LYS A 177 -5.21 -7.59 10.35
C LYS A 177 -6.32 -8.64 10.39
N ALA A 178 -6.50 -9.48 9.36
CA ALA A 178 -7.66 -10.37 9.27
C ALA A 178 -7.76 -11.45 10.36
N MET A 179 -6.64 -11.79 11.03
CA MET A 179 -6.63 -12.76 12.14
C MET A 179 -7.13 -12.17 13.47
N LEU A 180 -7.20 -10.84 13.60
CA LEU A 180 -7.39 -10.17 14.90
C LEU A 180 -8.71 -10.56 15.57
N ALA A 181 -9.83 -10.55 14.83
CA ALA A 181 -11.13 -10.92 15.41
C ALA A 181 -11.15 -12.32 16.03
N GLY A 182 -10.50 -13.30 15.36
CA GLY A 182 -10.42 -14.67 15.86
C GLY A 182 -9.51 -14.81 17.08
N VAL A 183 -8.29 -14.24 17.00
CA VAL A 183 -7.29 -14.35 18.07
C VAL A 183 -7.70 -13.59 19.33
N LEU A 184 -8.36 -12.44 19.17
CA LEU A 184 -8.76 -11.56 20.28
C LEU A 184 -10.16 -11.89 20.85
N ALA A 185 -10.86 -12.89 20.31
CA ALA A 185 -12.19 -13.29 20.77
C ALA A 185 -12.28 -13.57 22.30
N PRO A 186 -11.28 -14.19 22.95
CA PRO A 186 -11.32 -14.39 24.40
C PRO A 186 -11.31 -13.07 25.20
N LEU A 187 -10.60 -12.05 24.71
CA LEU A 187 -10.59 -10.72 25.35
C LEU A 187 -11.93 -10.01 25.13
N ARG A 188 -12.50 -10.11 23.93
CA ARG A 188 -13.81 -9.53 23.59
C ARG A 188 -14.94 -10.00 24.53
N ALA A 189 -14.84 -11.22 25.06
CA ALA A 189 -15.84 -11.77 25.98
C ALA A 189 -15.75 -11.21 27.42
N GLN A 190 -14.68 -10.48 27.76
CA GLN A 190 -14.46 -9.94 29.09
C GLN A 190 -15.06 -8.52 29.22
N PRO A 191 -15.55 -8.12 30.42
CA PRO A 191 -15.92 -6.74 30.68
C PRO A 191 -14.76 -5.79 30.40
N LEU A 192 -15.01 -4.72 29.63
CA LEU A 192 -14.00 -3.75 29.12
C LEU A 192 -12.92 -4.35 28.22
N GLY A 193 -13.07 -5.61 27.81
CA GLY A 193 -12.14 -6.27 26.91
C GLY A 193 -12.10 -5.61 25.53
N LEU A 194 -10.89 -5.30 25.07
CA LEU A 194 -10.60 -4.52 23.86
C LEU A 194 -11.09 -3.06 23.92
N GLY A 195 -11.44 -2.54 25.09
CA GLY A 195 -11.84 -1.15 25.29
C GLY A 195 -13.34 -0.97 25.57
N ALA A 196 -13.69 0.23 26.03
CA ALA A 196 -15.09 0.62 26.22
C ALA A 196 -15.80 0.78 24.87
N LYS A 197 -17.15 0.79 24.90
CA LYS A 197 -17.97 1.02 23.69
C LYS A 197 -17.52 2.29 22.97
N GLY A 198 -17.30 2.18 21.66
CA GLY A 198 -16.81 3.24 20.80
C GLY A 198 -15.29 3.27 20.63
N PHE A 199 -14.53 2.48 21.39
CA PHE A 199 -13.06 2.43 21.35
C PHE A 199 -12.51 1.02 21.04
N ARG A 200 -13.38 0.09 20.63
CA ARG A 200 -12.96 -1.28 20.32
C ARG A 200 -12.07 -1.30 19.09
N GLY A 201 -10.86 -1.81 19.24
CA GLY A 201 -9.88 -1.91 18.14
C GLY A 201 -9.37 -0.54 17.65
N ASP A 202 -9.53 0.49 18.47
CA ASP A 202 -9.05 1.84 18.22
C ASP A 202 -7.54 1.96 18.45
N ASP A 203 -6.94 3.10 18.09
CA ASP A 203 -5.49 3.33 18.22
C ASP A 203 -5.03 3.43 19.68
N GLY A 204 -5.94 3.82 20.57
CA GLY A 204 -5.73 3.77 22.01
C GLY A 204 -7.03 3.52 22.76
N VAL A 205 -6.92 3.40 24.08
CA VAL A 205 -8.08 3.16 24.95
C VAL A 205 -8.12 4.16 26.11
N PRO A 206 -9.28 4.77 26.40
CA PRO A 206 -9.47 5.52 27.63
C PRO A 206 -9.36 4.62 28.86
N VAL A 207 -8.49 4.99 29.80
CA VAL A 207 -8.33 4.30 31.07
C VAL A 207 -9.50 4.66 32.00
N PRO A 208 -10.29 3.67 32.47
CA PRO A 208 -11.50 3.93 33.26
C PRO A 208 -11.26 4.85 34.47
N GLY A 209 -12.12 5.86 34.62
CA GLY A 209 -12.08 6.79 35.76
C GLY A 209 -10.97 7.84 35.70
N SER A 210 -10.36 8.05 34.53
CA SER A 210 -9.31 9.05 34.33
C SER A 210 -9.38 9.70 32.95
N ASP A 211 -8.64 10.79 32.75
CA ASP A 211 -8.43 11.42 31.44
C ASP A 211 -7.22 10.81 30.70
N ILE A 212 -6.76 9.61 31.10
CA ILE A 212 -5.59 8.95 30.50
C ILE A 212 -6.02 8.09 29.33
N ILE A 213 -5.25 8.18 28.24
CA ILE A 213 -5.33 7.29 27.08
C ILE A 213 -4.09 6.40 27.10
N ALA A 214 -4.28 5.09 26.93
CA ALA A 214 -3.18 4.14 26.78
C ALA A 214 -3.13 3.65 25.33
N ALA A 215 -1.95 3.69 24.72
CA ALA A 215 -1.62 3.05 23.46
C ALA A 215 -0.46 2.08 23.70
N CYS A 216 -0.43 0.97 22.97
CA CYS A 216 0.60 -0.04 23.13
C CYS A 216 0.86 -0.73 21.80
N ASP A 217 2.13 -0.74 21.39
CA ASP A 217 2.51 -1.30 20.12
C ASP A 217 3.81 -2.11 20.21
N ALA A 218 3.90 -3.13 19.37
CA ALA A 218 5.05 -4.03 19.29
C ALA A 218 5.76 -3.88 17.95
N ILE A 219 7.09 -3.80 17.99
CA ILE A 219 7.90 -3.65 16.78
C ILE A 219 8.27 -5.01 16.22
N LEU A 220 8.13 -5.16 14.89
CA LEU A 220 8.49 -6.37 14.17
C LEU A 220 9.92 -6.83 14.53
N PRO A 221 10.12 -8.06 15.05
CA PRO A 221 11.44 -8.53 15.47
C PRO A 221 12.51 -8.42 14.37
N SER A 222 12.13 -8.68 13.12
CA SER A 222 13.04 -8.55 11.97
C SER A 222 13.54 -7.12 11.73
N MET A 223 12.76 -6.10 12.11
CA MET A 223 13.22 -4.71 12.12
C MET A 223 14.18 -4.46 13.27
N VAL A 224 13.85 -4.94 14.48
CA VAL A 224 14.72 -4.82 15.67
C VAL A 224 16.10 -5.44 15.39
N ASP A 225 16.14 -6.54 14.65
CA ASP A 225 17.39 -7.17 14.23
C ASP A 225 18.14 -6.40 13.14
N ARG A 226 17.43 -5.93 12.10
CA ARG A 226 18.03 -5.29 10.92
C ARG A 226 18.51 -3.87 11.19
N ASP A 227 17.68 -3.06 11.85
CA ASP A 227 17.94 -1.64 12.13
C ASP A 227 17.48 -1.30 13.57
N PRO A 228 18.23 -1.72 14.61
CA PRO A 228 17.81 -1.57 16.01
C PRO A 228 17.63 -0.12 16.45
N GLU A 229 18.46 0.81 15.95
CA GLU A 229 18.30 2.24 16.29
C GLU A 229 17.01 2.80 15.67
N TRP A 230 16.68 2.39 14.45
CA TRP A 230 15.38 2.74 13.85
C TRP A 230 14.21 2.08 14.56
N ALA A 231 14.33 0.82 14.95
CA ALA A 231 13.30 0.13 15.72
C ALA A 231 12.99 0.88 17.03
N GLY A 232 14.02 1.36 17.73
CA GLY A 232 13.86 2.22 18.91
C GLY A 232 13.12 3.52 18.60
N TRP A 233 13.45 4.20 17.49
CA TRP A 233 12.74 5.40 17.05
C TRP A 233 11.27 5.10 16.73
N CYS A 234 11.02 4.06 15.93
CA CYS A 234 9.68 3.62 15.52
C CYS A 234 8.82 3.23 16.72
N ALA A 235 9.39 2.62 17.75
CA ALA A 235 8.64 2.23 18.95
C ALA A 235 7.99 3.43 19.65
N ALA A 236 8.68 4.57 19.70
CA ALA A 236 8.05 5.82 20.14
C ALA A 236 7.07 6.36 19.09
N LEU A 237 7.50 6.45 17.82
CA LEU A 237 6.71 7.05 16.74
C LEU A 237 5.30 6.48 16.63
N VAL A 238 5.16 5.15 16.55
CA VAL A 238 3.84 4.51 16.36
C VAL A 238 2.91 4.79 17.54
N ASN A 239 3.40 4.64 18.77
CA ASN A 239 2.61 4.89 19.98
C ASN A 239 2.26 6.38 20.14
N LEU A 240 3.12 7.29 19.73
CA LEU A 240 2.85 8.73 19.77
C LEU A 240 1.84 9.14 18.68
N ASN A 241 1.87 8.49 17.52
CA ASN A 241 0.84 8.66 16.49
C ASN A 241 -0.50 8.12 16.98
N ASP A 242 -0.55 6.98 17.65
CA ASP A 242 -1.77 6.44 18.25
C ASP A 242 -2.41 7.44 19.22
N LEU A 243 -1.62 7.95 20.17
CA LEU A 243 -2.11 8.99 21.09
C LEU A 243 -2.58 10.25 20.35
N SER A 244 -1.88 10.64 19.29
CA SER A 244 -2.25 11.76 18.44
C SER A 244 -3.59 11.51 17.75
N ALA A 245 -3.84 10.31 17.22
CA ALA A 245 -5.11 9.90 16.60
C ALA A 245 -6.28 9.95 17.60
N MET A 246 -6.01 9.65 18.88
CA MET A 246 -6.99 9.78 19.96
C MET A 246 -7.22 11.24 20.41
N GLY A 247 -6.51 12.22 19.83
CA GLY A 247 -6.53 13.61 20.26
C GLY A 247 -5.93 13.81 21.66
N ALA A 248 -5.03 12.91 22.08
CA ALA A 248 -4.40 12.92 23.39
C ALA A 248 -3.03 13.59 23.36
N ARG A 249 -2.73 14.41 24.36
CA ARG A 249 -1.37 14.92 24.55
C ARG A 249 -0.54 13.84 25.23
N ALA A 250 0.56 13.41 24.62
CA ALA A 250 1.48 12.46 25.23
C ALA A 250 2.05 12.97 26.56
N VAL A 251 2.14 12.07 27.54
CA VAL A 251 2.61 12.35 28.91
C VAL A 251 3.89 11.57 29.20
N GLY A 252 3.99 10.32 28.73
CA GLY A 252 5.20 9.52 28.87
C GLY A 252 5.06 8.14 28.23
N MET A 253 6.17 7.42 28.17
CA MET A 253 6.28 6.07 27.58
C MET A 253 6.86 5.08 28.58
N LEU A 254 6.48 3.82 28.45
CA LEU A 254 7.10 2.67 29.09
C LEU A 254 7.65 1.73 28.02
N ASP A 255 8.84 1.17 28.20
CA ASP A 255 9.41 0.21 27.25
C ASP A 255 9.55 -1.20 27.83
N ALA A 256 9.37 -2.21 26.99
CA ALA A 256 9.72 -3.60 27.28
C ALA A 256 10.64 -4.10 26.17
N VAL A 257 11.92 -4.29 26.50
CA VAL A 257 12.97 -4.58 25.53
C VAL A 257 13.78 -5.82 25.88
N GLY A 258 13.93 -6.71 24.89
CA GLY A 258 14.78 -7.89 24.93
C GLY A 258 15.81 -7.83 23.80
N ALA A 259 17.05 -8.22 24.06
CA ALA A 259 18.06 -8.34 23.01
C ALA A 259 19.10 -9.44 23.31
N PRO A 260 19.70 -10.06 22.27
CA PRO A 260 20.66 -11.15 22.47
C PRO A 260 22.00 -10.65 22.98
N THR A 261 22.33 -9.38 22.77
CA THR A 261 23.58 -8.76 23.21
C THR A 261 23.34 -7.36 23.75
N GLN A 262 24.19 -6.94 24.68
CA GLN A 262 24.19 -5.57 25.20
C GLN A 262 24.38 -4.54 24.07
N SER A 263 25.21 -4.84 23.07
CA SER A 263 25.44 -3.94 21.93
C SER A 263 24.14 -3.65 21.15
N ARG A 264 23.33 -4.69 20.91
CA ARG A 264 22.04 -4.50 20.24
C ARG A 264 21.05 -3.74 21.12
N LEU A 265 20.96 -4.10 22.40
CA LEU A 265 20.14 -3.37 23.38
C LEU A 265 20.48 -1.87 23.39
N THR A 266 21.76 -1.53 23.49
CA THR A 266 22.23 -0.13 23.49
C THR A 266 21.78 0.63 22.26
N ARG A 267 21.78 -0.01 21.08
CA ARG A 267 21.29 0.62 19.83
C ARG A 267 19.78 0.85 19.86
N ILE A 268 19.00 -0.12 20.35
CA ILE A 268 17.55 0.04 20.52
C ILE A 268 17.25 1.21 21.45
N VAL A 269 17.84 1.21 22.65
CA VAL A 269 17.62 2.24 23.65
C VAL A 269 18.08 3.61 23.16
N ARG A 270 19.17 3.70 22.39
CA ARG A 270 19.61 4.96 21.76
C ARG A 270 18.57 5.51 20.79
N GLY A 271 17.98 4.66 19.96
CA GLY A 271 16.90 5.04 19.05
C GLY A 271 15.69 5.62 19.80
N LEU A 272 15.25 4.92 20.85
CA LEU A 272 14.14 5.34 21.69
C LEU A 272 14.44 6.64 22.44
N ALA A 273 15.66 6.81 22.97
CA ALA A 273 16.10 8.02 23.64
C ALA A 273 16.11 9.23 22.69
N ASN A 274 16.59 9.05 21.46
CA ASN A 274 16.59 10.10 20.44
C ASN A 274 15.15 10.52 20.07
N ALA A 275 14.23 9.56 19.91
CA ALA A 275 12.82 9.88 19.65
C ALA A 275 12.17 10.57 20.84
N SER A 276 12.39 10.08 22.06
CA SER A 276 11.94 10.72 23.31
C SER A 276 12.38 12.19 23.40
N GLN A 277 13.65 12.47 23.09
CA GLN A 277 14.16 13.83 23.05
C GLN A 277 13.50 14.68 21.96
N ALA A 278 13.37 14.14 20.73
CA ALA A 278 12.80 14.86 19.60
C ALA A 278 11.32 15.22 19.81
N TRP A 279 10.52 14.27 20.31
CA TRP A 279 9.10 14.44 20.60
C TRP A 279 8.82 15.11 21.96
N GLN A 280 9.85 15.30 22.79
CA GLN A 280 9.75 15.85 24.15
C GLN A 280 8.81 15.04 25.05
N VAL A 281 8.79 13.72 24.88
CA VAL A 281 7.98 12.79 25.69
C VAL A 281 8.92 11.84 26.44
N PRO A 282 8.95 11.89 27.79
CA PRO A 282 9.90 11.10 28.56
C PRO A 282 9.58 9.60 28.52
N VAL A 283 10.63 8.78 28.56
CA VAL A 283 10.52 7.36 28.92
C VAL A 283 10.53 7.29 30.44
N LEU A 284 9.41 6.88 31.03
CA LEU A 284 9.17 6.88 32.49
C LEU A 284 9.78 5.67 33.19
N GLY A 285 10.03 4.59 32.45
CA GLY A 285 10.54 3.33 32.96
C GLY A 285 10.23 2.19 32.01
N GLY A 286 10.46 0.96 32.46
CA GLY A 286 10.29 -0.20 31.59
C GLY A 286 10.88 -1.48 32.16
N HIS A 287 11.09 -2.46 31.27
CA HIS A 287 11.70 -3.74 31.57
C HIS A 287 12.76 -4.09 30.52
N THR A 288 13.92 -4.57 30.96
CA THR A 288 15.06 -4.84 30.08
C THR A 288 15.60 -6.25 30.30
N GLN A 289 15.79 -7.00 29.21
CA GLN A 289 16.40 -8.34 29.21
C GLN A 289 17.54 -8.45 28.19
N VAL A 290 18.65 -9.05 28.61
CA VAL A 290 19.82 -9.35 27.76
C VAL A 290 20.02 -10.87 27.68
N GLY A 291 20.44 -11.37 26.52
CA GLY A 291 20.66 -12.80 26.27
C GLY A 291 19.42 -13.53 25.76
N VAL A 292 18.41 -12.80 25.29
CA VAL A 292 17.15 -13.32 24.74
C VAL A 292 16.99 -12.90 23.26
N PRO A 293 16.10 -13.53 22.47
CA PRO A 293 15.77 -13.03 21.14
C PRO A 293 15.33 -11.56 21.16
N SER A 294 15.56 -10.83 20.07
CA SER A 294 15.18 -9.41 19.97
C SER A 294 13.66 -9.24 20.11
N SER A 295 13.25 -8.37 21.03
CA SER A 295 11.85 -7.97 21.21
C SER A 295 11.79 -6.53 21.68
N LEU A 296 10.79 -5.79 21.21
CA LEU A 296 10.58 -4.40 21.58
C LEU A 296 9.09 -4.09 21.55
N SER A 297 8.56 -3.64 22.67
CA SER A 297 7.23 -3.05 22.78
C SER A 297 7.34 -1.77 23.58
N VAL A 298 6.54 -0.77 23.19
CA VAL A 298 6.37 0.46 23.97
C VAL A 298 4.89 0.63 24.26
N THR A 299 4.60 1.13 25.46
CA THR A 299 3.29 1.61 25.87
C THR A 299 3.38 3.10 26.09
N ALA A 300 2.58 3.90 25.39
CA ALA A 300 2.51 5.34 25.64
C ALA A 300 1.24 5.71 26.42
N LEU A 301 1.39 6.68 27.30
CA LEU A 301 0.30 7.27 28.07
C LEU A 301 0.11 8.71 27.60
N GLY A 302 -1.10 9.03 27.16
CA GLY A 302 -1.54 10.37 26.83
C GLY A 302 -2.63 10.85 27.77
N SER A 303 -2.98 12.13 27.67
CA SER A 303 -4.11 12.69 28.40
C SER A 303 -4.99 13.57 27.53
N THR A 304 -6.30 13.36 27.61
CA THR A 304 -7.34 14.23 27.05
C THR A 304 -8.67 13.98 27.75
N PRO A 305 -9.44 15.04 28.06
CA PRO A 305 -10.80 14.89 28.58
C PRO A 305 -11.82 14.54 27.47
N ARG A 306 -11.42 14.64 26.19
CA ARG A 306 -12.31 14.46 25.03
C ARG A 306 -11.58 13.63 23.96
N PRO A 307 -11.45 12.31 24.17
CA PRO A 307 -10.84 11.44 23.18
C PRO A 307 -11.63 11.45 21.88
N VAL A 308 -10.92 11.48 20.75
CA VAL A 308 -11.46 11.19 19.42
C VAL A 308 -11.44 9.68 19.24
N ARG A 309 -12.52 9.13 18.68
CA ARG A 309 -12.71 7.68 18.52
C ARG A 309 -12.76 7.29 17.04
N ALA A 310 -12.29 6.12 16.66
CA ALA A 310 -12.37 5.62 15.28
C ALA A 310 -13.82 5.35 14.82
N GLY A 311 -14.73 5.02 15.74
CA GLY A 311 -16.13 4.67 15.45
C GLY A 311 -17.14 5.82 15.59
N GLY A 312 -16.72 7.07 15.39
CA GLY A 312 -17.58 8.24 15.64
C GLY A 312 -18.26 8.84 14.42
N ALA A 313 -17.96 8.37 13.21
CA ALA A 313 -18.42 8.95 11.94
C ALA A 313 -19.61 8.20 11.34
N SER A 314 -20.18 8.71 10.26
CA SER A 314 -21.34 8.15 9.58
C SER A 314 -21.18 8.18 8.05
N ALA A 315 -21.95 7.36 7.34
CA ALA A 315 -21.99 7.41 5.88
C ALA A 315 -22.32 8.84 5.39
N GLY A 316 -21.57 9.30 4.39
CA GLY A 316 -21.62 10.68 3.90
C GLY A 316 -20.62 11.65 4.55
N ASP A 317 -20.00 11.28 5.68
CA ASP A 317 -18.87 12.06 6.22
C ASP A 317 -17.67 11.99 5.27
N VAL A 318 -16.96 13.11 5.14
CA VAL A 318 -15.82 13.30 4.24
C VAL A 318 -14.55 12.75 4.88
N LEU A 319 -13.78 11.99 4.11
CA LEU A 319 -12.46 11.51 4.50
C LEU A 319 -11.40 12.54 4.13
N THR A 320 -10.54 12.88 5.10
CA THR A 320 -9.39 13.77 4.92
C THR A 320 -8.12 13.05 5.36
N LEU A 321 -7.17 12.90 4.44
CA LEU A 321 -5.82 12.45 4.76
C LEU A 321 -4.96 13.66 5.12
N THR A 322 -4.35 13.60 6.29
CA THR A 322 -3.31 14.54 6.71
C THR A 322 -2.01 13.76 6.81
N ALA A 323 -1.02 14.03 5.95
CA ALA A 323 0.22 13.27 5.90
C ALA A 323 1.43 14.19 5.77
N ASP A 324 2.52 13.86 6.47
CA ASP A 324 3.81 14.50 6.24
C ASP A 324 4.48 13.85 5.02
N ILE A 325 4.37 14.54 3.89
CA ILE A 325 4.92 14.09 2.61
C ILE A 325 6.37 14.55 2.40
N GLU A 326 6.91 15.42 3.27
CA GLU A 326 8.33 15.76 3.21
C GLU A 326 9.10 14.72 4.02
N GLY A 327 9.93 13.95 3.32
CA GLY A 327 10.62 12.81 3.89
C GLY A 327 11.32 12.03 2.81
N ASN A 328 11.77 10.82 3.14
CA ASN A 328 12.35 9.90 2.17
C ASN A 328 12.02 8.46 2.54
N TRP A 329 12.09 7.57 1.56
CA TRP A 329 12.12 6.13 1.84
C TRP A 329 13.27 5.80 2.79
N ARG A 330 12.96 5.11 3.89
CA ARG A 330 13.97 4.61 4.82
C ARG A 330 14.88 3.62 4.08
N ARG A 331 16.20 3.79 4.22
CA ARG A 331 17.19 2.93 3.56
C ARG A 331 16.96 1.47 3.94
N GLY A 332 16.74 0.60 2.95
CA GLY A 332 16.48 -0.83 3.16
C GLY A 332 15.01 -1.18 3.40
N TYR A 333 14.12 -0.18 3.31
CA TYR A 333 12.67 -0.31 3.45
C TYR A 333 11.93 0.47 2.35
N GLN A 334 12.55 0.61 1.16
CA GLN A 334 11.92 1.27 0.01
C GLN A 334 10.57 0.64 -0.31
N GLY A 335 9.57 1.50 -0.56
CA GLY A 335 8.19 1.10 -0.80
C GLY A 335 7.41 0.63 0.44
N GLN A 336 8.06 0.55 1.61
CA GLN A 336 7.46 0.01 2.84
C GLN A 336 7.44 1.02 3.99
N GLN A 337 8.46 1.86 4.12
CA GLN A 337 8.54 2.86 5.21
C GLN A 337 9.04 4.21 4.73
N TRP A 338 8.18 5.20 4.86
CA TRP A 338 8.52 6.60 4.68
C TRP A 338 8.96 7.20 6.00
N ASP A 339 10.15 7.78 6.03
CA ASP A 339 10.68 8.49 7.19
C ASP A 339 10.45 10.00 6.99
N SER A 340 9.37 10.50 7.58
CA SER A 340 9.03 11.93 7.63
C SER A 340 9.35 12.58 8.97
N SER A 341 9.61 11.81 10.04
CA SER A 341 9.73 12.34 11.39
C SER A 341 11.16 12.47 11.91
N SER A 342 12.12 11.65 11.45
CA SER A 342 13.45 11.58 12.09
C SER A 342 14.33 12.81 11.92
N ARG A 343 13.97 13.68 10.98
CA ARG A 343 14.72 14.92 10.68
C ARG A 343 13.96 16.19 11.05
N ARG A 344 12.74 16.05 11.57
CA ARG A 344 11.90 17.17 12.01
C ARG A 344 12.39 17.70 13.34
N ASN A 345 12.17 18.99 13.56
CA ASN A 345 12.42 19.60 14.86
C ASN A 345 11.23 19.35 15.82
N SER A 346 11.47 19.56 17.13
CA SER A 346 10.45 19.30 18.15
C SER A 346 9.18 20.13 18.02
N GLU A 347 9.27 21.36 17.51
CA GLU A 347 8.10 22.22 17.31
C GLU A 347 7.21 21.66 16.20
N GLU A 348 7.80 21.28 15.06
CA GLU A 348 7.11 20.63 13.95
C GLU A 348 6.41 19.33 14.39
N LEU A 349 7.12 18.46 15.11
CA LEU A 349 6.57 17.21 15.63
C LEU A 349 5.41 17.46 16.60
N THR A 350 5.53 18.46 17.49
CA THR A 350 4.47 18.84 18.43
C THR A 350 3.24 19.38 17.72
N GLN A 351 3.43 20.21 16.68
CA GLN A 351 2.32 20.75 15.88
C GLN A 351 1.56 19.64 15.16
N MET A 352 2.27 18.65 14.60
CA MET A 352 1.69 17.46 13.97
C MET A 352 0.95 16.58 14.98
N ALA A 353 1.57 16.21 16.11
CA ALA A 353 0.93 15.36 17.12
C ALA A 353 -0.37 15.96 17.69
N SER A 354 -0.44 17.28 17.82
CA SER A 354 -1.63 17.94 18.36
C SER A 354 -2.69 18.26 17.29
N PHE A 355 -2.48 17.90 16.02
CA PHE A 355 -3.40 18.19 14.92
C PHE A 355 -4.83 17.68 15.17
N VAL A 356 -4.98 16.39 15.49
CA VAL A 356 -6.32 15.78 15.67
C VAL A 356 -7.03 16.40 16.88
N ALA A 357 -6.31 16.71 17.96
CA ALA A 357 -6.88 17.39 19.12
C ALA A 357 -7.42 18.80 18.78
N ARG A 358 -6.74 19.52 17.87
CA ARG A 358 -7.19 20.85 17.39
C ARG A 358 -8.33 20.77 16.39
N THR A 359 -8.33 19.77 15.52
CA THR A 359 -9.38 19.55 14.50
C THR A 359 -10.66 18.97 15.12
N ALA A 360 -10.52 18.09 16.11
CA ALA A 360 -11.60 17.37 16.79
C ALA A 360 -12.63 16.73 15.83
N PRO A 361 -12.17 15.89 14.88
CA PRO A 361 -13.07 15.25 13.92
C PRO A 361 -13.99 14.25 14.61
N ARG A 362 -15.03 13.79 13.90
CA ARG A 362 -15.92 12.73 14.39
C ARG A 362 -15.19 11.41 14.57
N ALA A 363 -14.30 11.08 13.64
CA ALA A 363 -13.41 9.94 13.74
C ALA A 363 -12.02 10.24 13.21
N ALA A 364 -11.03 9.54 13.76
CA ALA A 364 -9.65 9.60 13.33
C ALA A 364 -9.00 8.22 13.48
N LYS A 365 -8.02 7.93 12.62
CA LYS A 365 -7.06 6.85 12.80
C LYS A 365 -5.66 7.23 12.37
N ASP A 366 -4.68 6.70 13.09
CA ASP A 366 -3.28 6.59 12.67
C ASP A 366 -3.18 5.71 11.40
N VAL A 367 -2.37 6.10 10.40
CA VAL A 367 -2.10 5.23 9.24
C VAL A 367 -1.00 4.22 9.58
N SER A 368 -1.43 3.03 9.98
CA SER A 368 -0.56 1.91 10.39
C SER A 368 0.04 1.11 9.21
N MET A 369 0.69 0.00 9.53
CA MET A 369 1.26 -0.98 8.58
C MET A 369 0.25 -1.61 7.60
N ALA A 370 -1.06 -1.46 7.80
CA ALA A 370 -2.07 -1.84 6.82
C ALA A 370 -2.13 -0.85 5.62
N GLY A 371 -1.34 0.23 5.68
CA GLY A 371 -1.35 1.31 4.72
C GLY A 371 -2.58 2.20 4.85
N LEU A 372 -2.65 3.23 4.00
CA LEU A 372 -3.75 4.19 3.96
C LEU A 372 -5.10 3.50 3.73
N VAL A 373 -5.16 2.61 2.73
CA VAL A 373 -6.43 2.00 2.31
C VAL A 373 -6.92 1.01 3.37
N GLY A 374 -6.03 0.18 3.91
CA GLY A 374 -6.36 -0.73 5.01
C GLY A 374 -6.81 0.03 6.26
N THR A 375 -6.11 1.10 6.61
CA THR A 375 -6.48 1.95 7.76
C THR A 375 -7.82 2.65 7.58
N THR A 376 -8.09 3.16 6.38
CA THR A 376 -9.41 3.73 6.03
C THR A 376 -10.51 2.68 6.25
N GLY A 377 -10.25 1.43 5.88
CA GLY A 377 -11.18 0.33 6.14
C GLY A 377 -11.36 0.02 7.63
N MET A 378 -10.31 0.13 8.45
CA MET A 378 -10.45 0.01 9.91
C MET A 378 -11.31 1.13 10.50
N LEU A 379 -11.13 2.37 10.06
CA LEU A 379 -11.94 3.51 10.49
C LEU A 379 -13.40 3.32 10.08
N ALA A 380 -13.63 2.91 8.82
CA ALA A 380 -14.97 2.66 8.29
C ALA A 380 -15.67 1.50 9.03
N GLU A 381 -14.96 0.40 9.28
CA GLU A 381 -15.44 -0.75 10.04
C GLU A 381 -15.84 -0.36 11.46
N ALA A 382 -14.98 0.37 12.17
CA ALA A 382 -15.26 0.87 13.52
C ALA A 382 -16.50 1.79 13.55
N SER A 383 -16.74 2.52 12.46
CA SER A 383 -17.92 3.38 12.28
C SER A 383 -19.16 2.64 11.73
N GLY A 384 -19.09 1.34 11.48
CA GLY A 384 -20.22 0.56 10.91
C GLY A 384 -20.55 0.93 9.45
N THR A 385 -19.55 1.38 8.69
CA THR A 385 -19.67 1.88 7.31
C THR A 385 -18.69 1.17 6.37
N GLY A 386 -18.67 1.53 5.09
CA GLY A 386 -17.47 1.37 4.26
C GLY A 386 -16.97 2.70 3.75
N ALA A 387 -16.04 2.68 2.78
CA ALA A 387 -15.38 3.89 2.31
C ALA A 387 -15.10 3.87 0.80
N VAL A 388 -15.06 5.05 0.21
CA VAL A 388 -14.49 5.27 -1.12
C VAL A 388 -13.42 6.35 -1.04
N LEU A 389 -12.24 6.08 -1.59
CA LEU A 389 -11.14 7.02 -1.72
C LEU A 389 -10.99 7.49 -3.16
N ASP A 390 -10.90 8.81 -3.35
CA ASP A 390 -10.64 9.44 -4.65
C ASP A 390 -9.13 9.45 -4.90
N VAL A 391 -8.64 8.55 -5.76
CA VAL A 391 -7.19 8.29 -5.90
C VAL A 391 -6.40 9.52 -6.32
N ALA A 392 -6.97 10.36 -7.18
CA ALA A 392 -6.34 11.59 -7.66
C ALA A 392 -6.22 12.68 -6.58
N SER A 393 -6.99 12.58 -5.50
CA SER A 393 -7.01 13.55 -4.40
C SER A 393 -6.12 13.15 -3.23
N ILE A 394 -5.47 11.97 -3.29
CA ILE A 394 -4.57 11.50 -2.25
C ILE A 394 -3.24 12.27 -2.35
N PRO A 395 -2.86 13.06 -1.33
CA PRO A 395 -1.57 13.73 -1.30
C PRO A 395 -0.47 12.68 -1.17
N LYS A 396 0.58 12.79 -1.97
CA LYS A 396 1.71 11.85 -1.97
C LYS A 396 3.04 12.57 -2.19
N PRO A 397 4.17 12.00 -1.73
CA PRO A 397 5.49 12.43 -2.18
C PRO A 397 5.69 12.22 -3.69
N ASP A 398 6.40 13.12 -4.35
CA ASP A 398 6.72 12.99 -5.78
C ASP A 398 7.53 11.72 -6.07
N ALA A 399 8.46 11.38 -5.18
CA ALA A 399 9.35 10.22 -5.30
C ALA A 399 8.67 8.86 -5.06
N ALA A 400 7.42 8.82 -4.58
CA ALA A 400 6.70 7.59 -4.27
C ALA A 400 5.75 7.20 -5.40
N ALA A 401 5.79 5.93 -5.82
CA ALA A 401 4.74 5.37 -6.66
C ALA A 401 3.44 5.27 -5.86
N MET A 402 2.29 5.49 -6.49
CA MET A 402 1.01 5.53 -5.77
C MET A 402 0.73 4.23 -5.01
N GLY A 403 0.97 3.06 -5.62
CA GLY A 403 0.74 1.79 -4.94
C GLY A 403 1.64 1.56 -3.73
N GLU A 404 2.88 2.04 -3.76
CA GLU A 404 3.77 2.00 -2.59
C GLU A 404 3.26 2.94 -1.50
N TRP A 405 2.92 4.18 -1.86
CA TRP A 405 2.47 5.19 -0.90
C TRP A 405 1.22 4.77 -0.13
N VAL A 406 0.22 4.21 -0.82
CA VAL A 406 -1.04 3.81 -0.17
C VAL A 406 -0.92 2.50 0.62
N THR A 407 0.21 1.79 0.53
CA THR A 407 0.47 0.51 1.22
C THR A 407 1.66 0.55 2.19
N CYS A 408 2.43 1.64 2.24
CA CYS A 408 3.54 1.79 3.17
C CYS A 408 3.08 2.32 4.54
N PHE A 409 3.97 2.22 5.52
CA PHE A 409 3.89 3.04 6.73
C PHE A 409 4.45 4.44 6.43
N PRO A 410 3.65 5.53 6.55
CA PRO A 410 4.01 6.85 6.06
C PRO A 410 4.82 7.72 7.04
N GLY A 411 5.19 7.19 8.22
CA GLY A 411 5.86 7.94 9.27
C GLY A 411 4.89 8.75 10.11
N PHE A 412 4.30 9.80 9.54
CA PHE A 412 3.18 10.55 10.14
C PHE A 412 2.07 10.71 9.11
N ALA A 413 0.93 10.04 9.33
CA ALA A 413 -0.31 10.35 8.64
C ALA A 413 -1.53 9.96 9.48
N MET A 414 -2.59 10.76 9.35
CA MET A 414 -3.87 10.59 10.01
C MET A 414 -4.98 10.58 8.96
N ILE A 415 -5.81 9.55 8.96
CA ILE A 415 -7.07 9.53 8.21
C ILE A 415 -8.18 9.96 9.15
N THR A 416 -8.93 11.00 8.78
CA THR A 416 -10.01 11.56 9.60
C THR A 416 -11.33 11.58 8.83
N ALA A 417 -12.44 11.46 9.54
CA ALA A 417 -13.78 11.58 8.97
C ALA A 417 -14.60 12.62 9.75
N ASP A 418 -15.26 13.53 9.03
CA ASP A 418 -16.16 14.52 9.61
C ASP A 418 -17.17 15.03 8.55
N ARG A 419 -18.12 15.86 8.97
CA ARG A 419 -19.12 16.47 8.11
C ARG A 419 -18.46 17.30 6.99
N PRO A 420 -19.11 17.43 5.82
CA PRO A 420 -18.57 18.16 4.68
C PRO A 420 -18.20 19.64 4.96
N ASP A 421 -18.85 20.28 5.92
CA ASP A 421 -18.65 21.67 6.34
C ASP A 421 -17.68 21.83 7.53
N ALA A 422 -17.15 20.73 8.06
CA ALA A 422 -16.21 20.76 9.17
C ALA A 422 -14.91 21.47 8.79
N GLN A 423 -14.39 22.25 9.73
CA GLN A 423 -13.11 22.95 9.59
C GLN A 423 -11.96 22.03 9.97
N CYS A 424 -10.90 22.05 9.19
CA CYS A 424 -9.65 21.36 9.49
C CYS A 424 -8.66 22.36 10.09
N ALA A 425 -8.08 22.05 11.25
CA ALA A 425 -7.04 22.90 11.82
C ALA A 425 -5.76 22.84 10.96
N PRO A 426 -4.88 23.85 11.05
CA PRO A 426 -3.58 23.77 10.38
C PRO A 426 -2.80 22.52 10.81
N SER A 427 -2.28 21.76 9.84
CA SER A 427 -1.55 20.51 10.03
C SER A 427 -0.05 20.68 10.32
N GLY A 428 0.40 21.91 10.57
CA GLY A 428 1.82 22.23 10.70
C GLY A 428 2.54 21.98 9.37
N PRO A 429 3.65 21.23 9.34
CA PRO A 429 4.37 20.92 8.10
C PRO A 429 3.69 19.84 7.24
N ALA A 430 2.72 19.09 7.79
CA ALA A 430 1.99 18.08 7.03
C ALA A 430 0.98 18.69 6.06
N VAL A 431 0.58 17.92 5.05
CA VAL A 431 -0.42 18.32 4.04
C VAL A 431 -1.75 17.65 4.32
N SER A 432 -2.82 18.42 4.33
CA SER A 432 -4.20 17.94 4.49
C SER A 432 -4.95 18.01 3.16
N ALA A 433 -5.61 16.92 2.77
CA ALA A 433 -6.45 16.89 1.58
C ALA A 433 -7.67 15.98 1.77
N ARG A 434 -8.83 16.48 1.35
CA ARG A 434 -10.07 15.68 1.25
C ARG A 434 -9.87 14.63 0.16
N CYS A 435 -9.96 13.37 0.52
CA CYS A 435 -9.57 12.25 -0.35
C CYS A 435 -10.63 11.16 -0.46
N GLY A 436 -11.86 11.41 -0.01
CA GLY A 436 -12.94 10.44 -0.14
C GLY A 436 -14.12 10.71 0.78
N GLN A 437 -14.93 9.69 1.00
CA GLN A 437 -16.08 9.72 1.90
C GLN A 437 -16.40 8.34 2.46
N LEU A 438 -17.07 8.30 3.61
CA LEU A 438 -17.71 7.09 4.13
C LEU A 438 -19.00 6.78 3.35
N THR A 439 -19.30 5.50 3.22
CA THR A 439 -20.43 4.96 2.45
C THR A 439 -21.18 3.89 3.24
N ASP A 440 -22.34 3.48 2.74
CA ASP A 440 -23.16 2.41 3.30
C ASP A 440 -22.78 1.00 2.79
N ILE A 441 -21.82 0.90 1.85
CA ILE A 441 -21.34 -0.36 1.29
C ILE A 441 -20.07 -0.78 2.02
N PRO A 442 -20.04 -1.91 2.76
CA PRO A 442 -18.86 -2.37 3.48
C PRO A 442 -17.63 -2.54 2.59
N GLY A 443 -16.45 -2.40 3.19
CA GLY A 443 -15.16 -2.48 2.50
C GLY A 443 -14.62 -1.11 2.09
N VAL A 444 -13.59 -1.13 1.25
CA VAL A 444 -12.95 0.08 0.73
C VAL A 444 -12.82 0.00 -0.77
N ALA A 445 -13.30 1.04 -1.44
CA ALA A 445 -13.22 1.19 -2.87
C ALA A 445 -12.32 2.38 -3.27
N LEU A 446 -11.77 2.32 -4.47
CA LEU A 446 -10.95 3.37 -5.07
C LEU A 446 -11.70 3.96 -6.27
N ARG A 447 -11.97 5.27 -6.23
CA ARG A 447 -12.56 6.01 -7.34
C ARG A 447 -11.46 6.62 -8.20
N TRP A 448 -11.52 6.31 -9.49
CA TRP A 448 -10.57 6.75 -10.50
C TRP A 448 -11.09 7.99 -11.26
N PRO A 449 -10.21 8.77 -11.92
CA PRO A 449 -10.61 9.97 -12.66
C PRO A 449 -11.64 9.76 -13.77
N ASP A 450 -11.75 8.54 -14.30
CA ASP A 450 -12.76 8.18 -15.31
C ASP A 450 -14.13 7.82 -14.71
N GLY A 451 -14.30 8.00 -13.40
CA GLY A 451 -15.52 7.71 -12.67
C GLY A 451 -15.69 6.23 -12.30
N ILE A 452 -14.82 5.34 -12.78
CA ILE A 452 -14.86 3.93 -12.41
C ILE A 452 -14.42 3.78 -10.96
N THR A 453 -15.11 2.90 -10.23
CA THR A 453 -14.75 2.51 -8.87
C THR A 453 -14.29 1.06 -8.86
N THR A 454 -13.14 0.78 -8.23
CA THR A 454 -12.62 -0.59 -8.05
C THR A 454 -12.58 -0.96 -6.58
N SER A 455 -12.94 -2.20 -6.24
CA SER A 455 -12.81 -2.71 -4.88
C SER A 455 -11.32 -2.90 -4.52
N ALA A 456 -10.88 -2.40 -3.37
CA ALA A 456 -9.54 -2.60 -2.84
C ALA A 456 -9.51 -3.47 -1.57
N VAL A 457 -10.59 -3.44 -0.79
CA VAL A 457 -10.86 -4.35 0.33
C VAL A 457 -12.33 -4.73 0.25
N THR A 458 -12.62 -6.02 0.12
CA THR A 458 -13.99 -6.48 -0.16
C THR A 458 -14.93 -6.49 1.05
N SER A 459 -14.38 -6.52 2.26
CA SER A 459 -15.17 -6.63 3.50
C SER A 459 -14.47 -5.92 4.68
N THR A 460 -14.58 -6.47 5.89
CA THR A 460 -13.93 -5.93 7.10
C THR A 460 -12.42 -6.11 7.07
N VAL A 461 -11.69 -5.19 7.68
CA VAL A 461 -10.23 -5.23 7.76
C VAL A 461 -9.77 -6.05 8.96
N THR A 462 -10.40 -5.85 10.11
CA THR A 462 -10.03 -6.52 11.38
C THR A 462 -11.00 -7.62 11.77
N GLY A 463 -12.28 -7.48 11.39
CA GLY A 463 -13.39 -8.33 11.81
C GLY A 463 -13.88 -8.05 13.24
N LEU A 464 -13.36 -7.01 13.90
CA LEU A 464 -13.81 -6.61 15.24
C LEU A 464 -15.21 -5.99 15.20
N GLY A 465 -15.59 -5.42 14.06
CA GLY A 465 -16.88 -4.78 13.82
C GLY A 465 -16.96 -3.37 14.39
N GLU A 466 -18.18 -2.84 14.46
CA GLU A 466 -18.49 -1.53 15.02
C GLU A 466 -18.00 -1.40 16.48
N ALA A 467 -17.47 -0.22 16.81
CA ALA A 467 -16.71 0.01 18.04
C ALA A 467 -17.54 0.06 19.33
#